data_AF-A0A6L4ABZ2-F1
#
_entry.id   AF-A0A6L4ABZ2-F1
#
_cell.length_a   1.000
_cell.length_b   1.000
_cell.length_c   1.000
_cell.angle_alpha   90.00
_cell.angle_beta   90.00
_cell.angle_gamma   90.00
#
_symmetry.space_group_name_H-M   'P 1'
#
loop_
_entity.id
_entity.type
_entity.pdbx_description
1 polymer ?
#
loop_
_entity_poly.entity_id
_entity_poly.type
_entity_poly.pdbx_seq_one_letter_code
_entity_poly.pdbx_strand_id
1 'polypeptide(L)'
;MADCGAGACEAVMTVEDYLKLSYHLVITSDDEGYGVAISELPGCFTHAEKWEEIPEMVREAMGLWIQVMMQVGKTIPEPAPDRIEHPI
;
A
#
# COMPACT_ATOMS: atom_id res chain seq x y z
N MET A 1 -28.57 -11.82 -27.26
CA MET A 1 -29.00 -10.52 -27.80
C MET A 1 -29.49 -9.66 -26.65
N ALA A 2 -28.57 -8.85 -26.11
CA ALA A 2 -28.75 -7.67 -25.26
C ALA A 2 -27.33 -7.30 -24.79
N ASP A 3 -26.84 -6.08 -24.80
CA ASP A 3 -26.99 -4.91 -25.65
C ASP A 3 -25.63 -4.18 -25.53
N CYS A 4 -25.31 -3.38 -26.53
CA CYS A 4 -24.10 -2.57 -26.63
C CYS A 4 -24.05 -1.49 -25.52
N GLY A 5 -22.87 -1.03 -25.11
CA GLY A 5 -22.73 0.19 -24.29
C GLY A 5 -21.37 0.28 -23.59
N ALA A 6 -20.31 0.68 -24.29
CA ALA A 6 -19.83 2.07 -24.33
C ALA A 6 -19.26 2.58 -22.98
N GLY A 7 -17.93 2.59 -22.89
CA GLY A 7 -17.17 3.76 -22.45
C GLY A 7 -17.07 4.05 -20.95
N ALA A 8 -16.06 3.47 -20.32
CA ALA A 8 -14.97 4.24 -19.72
C ALA A 8 -13.75 3.31 -19.57
N CYS A 9 -12.63 3.66 -20.22
CA CYS A 9 -11.33 3.14 -19.83
C CYS A 9 -10.94 3.86 -18.54
N GLU A 10 -11.54 3.50 -17.41
CA GLU A 10 -11.07 3.90 -16.09
C GLU A 10 -10.59 2.60 -15.44
N ALA A 11 -9.27 2.42 -15.39
CA ALA A 11 -8.68 1.23 -14.79
C ALA A 11 -9.04 1.22 -13.30
N VAL A 12 -10.08 0.46 -12.94
CA VAL A 12 -10.41 0.22 -11.53
C VAL A 12 -9.32 -0.70 -10.99
N MET A 13 -8.30 -0.11 -10.37
CA MET A 13 -7.25 -0.88 -9.69
C MET A 13 -7.85 -1.66 -8.54
N THR A 14 -7.49 -2.94 -8.43
CA THR A 14 -7.89 -3.80 -7.31
C THR A 14 -6.97 -3.61 -6.10
N VAL A 15 -7.38 -4.09 -4.93
CA VAL A 15 -6.52 -4.11 -3.73
C VAL A 15 -5.21 -4.84 -4.04
N GLU A 16 -5.29 -5.98 -4.71
CA GLU A 16 -4.16 -6.80 -5.11
C GLU A 16 -3.22 -6.09 -6.09
N ASP A 17 -3.72 -5.19 -6.93
CA ASP A 17 -2.88 -4.41 -7.85
C ASP A 17 -2.04 -3.39 -7.10
N TYR A 18 -2.64 -2.67 -6.14
CA TYR A 18 -1.89 -1.78 -5.25
C TYR A 18 -0.87 -2.55 -4.41
N LEU A 19 -1.22 -3.72 -3.86
CA LEU A 19 -0.31 -4.54 -3.04
C LEU A 19 0.91 -5.08 -3.81
N LYS A 20 0.94 -4.98 -5.15
CA LYS A 20 2.11 -5.36 -5.97
C LYS A 20 3.05 -4.18 -6.23
N LEU A 21 2.66 -2.95 -5.92
CA LEU A 21 3.49 -1.77 -6.13
C LEU A 21 4.57 -1.66 -5.06
N SER A 22 5.70 -1.07 -5.41
CA SER A 22 6.88 -0.91 -4.54
C SER A 22 6.72 0.26 -3.56
N TYR A 23 5.90 0.09 -2.52
CA TYR A 23 5.76 1.10 -1.46
C TYR A 23 6.95 1.15 -0.52
N HIS A 24 7.25 2.34 0.00
CA HIS A 24 8.38 2.55 0.90
C HIS A 24 7.98 2.36 2.35
N LEU A 25 8.63 1.42 3.03
CA LEU A 25 8.43 1.17 4.45
C LEU A 25 9.39 2.01 5.28
N VAL A 26 8.84 2.69 6.29
CA VAL A 26 9.61 3.30 7.37
C VAL A 26 9.50 2.38 8.58
N ILE A 27 10.61 1.75 8.94
CA ILE A 27 10.69 0.79 10.05
C ILE A 27 11.44 1.44 11.20
N THR A 28 10.82 1.43 12.38
CA THR A 28 11.43 1.86 13.64
C THR A 28 11.42 0.69 14.61
N SER A 29 12.56 0.39 15.22
CA SER A 29 12.67 -0.68 16.23
C SER A 29 12.80 -0.11 17.63
N ASP A 30 12.21 -0.79 18.60
CA ASP A 30 12.40 -0.56 20.03
C ASP A 30 12.53 -1.89 20.79
N ASP A 31 12.44 -1.85 22.13
CA ASP A 31 12.53 -3.03 22.99
C ASP A 31 11.29 -3.96 22.86
N GLU A 32 10.21 -3.51 22.24
CA GLU A 32 8.93 -4.22 22.09
C GLU A 32 8.69 -4.75 20.66
N GLY A 33 9.58 -4.44 19.70
CA GLY A 33 9.57 -4.98 18.35
C GLY A 33 9.83 -3.92 17.27
N TYR A 34 8.99 -3.93 16.24
CA TYR A 34 9.13 -3.13 15.03
C TYR A 34 7.82 -2.42 14.68
N GLY A 35 7.79 -1.10 14.86
CA GLY A 35 6.77 -0.24 14.27
C GLY A 35 7.06 -0.02 12.79
N VAL A 36 6.04 -0.15 11.94
CA VAL A 36 6.17 -0.03 10.49
C VAL A 36 5.09 0.89 9.93
N ALA A 37 5.50 1.96 9.27
CA ALA A 37 4.63 2.88 8.54
C ALA A 37 4.90 2.78 7.03
N ILE A 38 3.89 3.06 6.21
CA ILE A 38 4.03 3.14 4.76
C ILE A 38 4.09 4.62 4.37
N SER A 39 5.20 5.04 3.75
CA SER A 39 5.51 6.46 3.50
C SER A 39 4.43 7.17 2.70
N GLU A 40 3.87 6.49 1.69
CA GLU A 40 2.87 7.06 0.79
C GLU A 40 1.43 6.86 1.23
N LEU A 41 1.17 6.07 2.28
CA LEU A 41 -0.17 5.80 2.78
C LEU A 41 -0.33 6.38 4.20
N PRO A 42 -0.63 7.69 4.34
CA PRO A 42 -0.79 8.34 5.63
C PRO A 42 -1.81 7.61 6.52
N GLY A 43 -1.37 7.26 7.73
CA GLY A 43 -2.18 6.54 8.71
C GLY A 43 -2.24 5.02 8.51
N CYS A 44 -1.54 4.46 7.52
CA CYS A 44 -1.29 3.03 7.44
C CYS A 44 -0.05 2.69 8.29
N PHE A 45 -0.27 1.99 9.40
CA PHE A 45 0.76 1.61 10.36
C PHE A 45 0.46 0.22 10.92
N THR A 46 1.51 -0.54 11.23
CA THR A 46 1.43 -1.84 11.87
C THR A 46 2.62 -2.06 12.81
N HIS A 47 2.53 -3.07 13.68
CA HIS A 47 3.60 -3.48 14.58
C HIS A 47 3.88 -4.96 14.42
N ALA A 48 5.14 -5.35 14.45
CA ALA A 48 5.58 -6.74 14.43
C ALA A 48 6.52 -7.01 15.61
N GLU A 49 6.39 -8.15 16.28
CA GLU A 49 7.31 -8.52 17.35
C GLU A 49 8.66 -8.95 16.79
N LYS A 50 8.65 -9.57 15.60
CA LYS A 50 9.85 -10.08 14.92
C LYS A 50 10.01 -9.48 13.54
N TRP A 51 11.26 -9.39 13.09
CA TRP A 51 11.60 -8.86 11.77
C TRP A 51 10.95 -9.66 10.64
N GLU A 52 10.86 -10.97 10.80
CA GLU A 52 10.30 -11.89 9.80
C GLU A 52 8.78 -11.74 9.62
N GLU A 53 8.09 -11.15 10.60
CA GLU A 53 6.64 -10.94 10.59
C GLU A 53 6.26 -9.65 9.84
N ILE A 54 7.19 -8.71 9.68
CA ILE A 54 6.97 -7.41 9.02
C ILE A 54 6.28 -7.54 7.66
N PRO A 55 6.70 -8.42 6.73
CA PRO A 55 6.07 -8.50 5.41
C PRO A 55 4.59 -8.90 5.47
N GLU A 56 4.23 -9.80 6.37
CA GLU A 56 2.84 -10.24 6.56
C GLU A 56 2.00 -9.12 7.18
N MET A 57 2.50 -8.54 8.28
CA MET A 57 1.83 -7.47 9.01
C MET A 57 1.60 -6.22 8.15
N VAL A 58 2.57 -5.86 7.31
CA VAL A 58 2.46 -4.74 6.37
C VAL A 58 1.42 -5.04 5.30
N ARG A 59 1.46 -6.25 4.73
CA ARG A 59 0.53 -6.65 3.67
C ARG A 59 -0.92 -6.62 4.15
N GLU A 60 -1.19 -7.10 5.37
CA GLU A 60 -2.52 -7.05 5.97
C GLU A 60 -2.96 -5.60 6.21
N ALA A 61 -2.14 -4.80 6.88
CA ALA A 61 -2.45 -3.41 7.18
C ALA A 61 -2.70 -2.56 5.92
N MET A 62 -1.87 -2.73 4.89
CA MET A 62 -2.07 -2.07 3.59
C MET A 62 -3.37 -2.52 2.93
N GLY A 63 -3.65 -3.83 2.92
CA GLY A 63 -4.87 -4.36 2.32
C GLY A 63 -6.13 -3.77 2.95
N LEU A 64 -6.18 -3.73 4.28
CA LEU A 64 -7.30 -3.13 5.03
C LEU A 64 -7.42 -1.63 4.77
N TRP A 65 -6.30 -0.89 4.79
CA TRP A 65 -6.29 0.56 4.54
C TRP A 65 -6.81 0.88 3.14
N ILE A 66 -6.35 0.15 2.12
CA ILE A 66 -6.76 0.32 0.72
C ILE A 66 -8.26 0.04 0.58
N GLN A 67 -8.74 -1.08 1.15
CA GLN A 67 -10.18 -1.41 1.14
C GLN A 67 -11.03 -0.29 1.74
N VAL A 68 -10.62 0.28 2.87
CA VAL A 68 -11.33 1.39 3.50
C VAL A 68 -11.31 2.63 2.59
N MET A 69 -10.16 2.99 2.01
CA MET A 69 -10.07 4.16 1.11
C MET A 69 -10.96 4.00 -0.14
N MET A 70 -11.03 2.80 -0.72
CA MET A 70 -11.96 2.50 -1.82
C MET A 70 -13.41 2.65 -1.38
N GLN A 71 -13.78 2.13 -0.20
CA GLN A 71 -15.14 2.23 0.33
C GLN A 71 -15.58 3.66 0.61
N VAL A 72 -14.67 4.52 1.09
CA VAL A 72 -14.97 5.94 1.36
C VAL A 72 -14.76 6.84 0.14
N GLY A 73 -14.41 6.27 -1.02
CA GLY A 73 -14.21 7.02 -2.27
C GLY A 73 -13.02 7.98 -2.23
N LYS A 74 -11.98 7.67 -1.45
CA LYS A 74 -10.74 8.44 -1.38
C LYS A 74 -9.70 7.89 -2.36
N THR A 75 -8.91 8.80 -2.94
CA THR A 75 -7.77 8.45 -3.78
C THR A 75 -6.72 7.71 -2.96
N ILE A 76 -6.20 6.62 -3.53
CA ILE A 76 -5.08 5.85 -2.99
C ILE A 76 -3.82 6.34 -3.70
N PRO A 77 -2.84 6.91 -2.99
CA PRO A 77 -1.57 7.32 -3.59
C PRO A 77 -0.78 6.11 -4.09
N GLU A 78 -0.23 6.18 -5.30
CA GLU A 78 0.78 5.24 -5.79
C GLU A 78 2.15 5.54 -5.15
N PRO A 79 3.08 4.56 -5.08
CA PRO A 79 4.41 4.81 -4.54
C PRO A 79 5.18 5.84 -5.38
N ALA A 80 6.00 6.64 -4.71
CA ALA A 80 6.93 7.51 -5.41
C ALA A 80 7.94 6.67 -6.20
N PRO A 81 8.44 7.15 -7.36
CA PRO A 81 9.54 6.48 -8.04
C PRO A 81 10.76 6.41 -7.13
N ASP A 82 11.48 5.28 -7.18
CA ASP A 82 12.72 5.09 -6.43
C ASP A 82 13.69 6.23 -6.76
N ARG A 83 13.96 7.09 -5.78
CA ARG A 83 15.00 8.12 -5.90
C ARG A 83 16.36 7.51 -5.59
N ILE A 84 16.77 6.50 -6.36
CA ILE A 84 18.17 6.10 -6.42
C ILE A 84 18.85 7.11 -7.34
N GLU A 85 19.26 8.24 -6.77
CA GLU A 85 20.17 9.15 -7.47
C GLU A 85 21.48 8.38 -7.69
N HIS A 86 21.82 8.15 -8.96
CA HIS A 86 23.04 7.47 -9.37
C HIS A 86 24.25 8.10 -8.66
N PRO A 87 24.97 7.36 -7.78
CA PRO A 87 26.25 7.83 -7.26
C PRO A 87 27.22 7.88 -8.44
N ILE A 88 27.81 9.06 -8.66
CA ILE A 88 28.85 9.33 -9.67
C ILE A 88 30.07 8.44 -9.43
#